data_AF-A0A7U9X538-F1
#
_entry.id   AF-A0A7U9X538-F1
#
_cell.length_a   1.000
_cell.length_b   1.000
_cell.length_c   1.000
_cell.angle_alpha   90.00
_cell.angle_beta   90.00
_cell.angle_gamma   90.00
#
_symmetry.space_group_name_H-M   'P 1'
#
loop_
_entity.id
_entity.type
_entity.pdbx_description
1 polymer ?
#
loop_
_entity_poly.entity_id
_entity_poly.type
_entity_poly.pdbx_seq_one_letter_code
_entity_poly.pdbx_strand_id
1 'polypeptide(L)'
;MSKRKNTSPGFEKIAQTRELPPLVLDQKWHQLFLDGSKPAKVAKLEQKVSGHLSRQGHLTQELKELKSLKNKLMKNIVANMDEIGEQGQETGRLQENRRLITEINQRMDSCRGELDKLQDTMRQDNEQLMAETLEYCYGIMNSNEKEQEELAQWIAKTRTELKVKIIRKDAIEDQSRAIYAYLHDIFGAQVIGAFDLKYGEEYKRTKK
;
A
#
# COMPACT_ATOMS: atom_id res chain seq x y z
N MET A 1 10.93 -24.10 1.43
CA MET A 1 9.97 -24.39 0.35
C MET A 1 8.69 -23.60 0.60
N SER A 2 8.55 -22.44 -0.05
CA SER A 2 7.42 -21.54 0.16
C SER A 2 6.19 -22.06 -0.58
N LYS A 3 5.16 -22.46 0.18
CA LYS A 3 3.86 -22.85 -0.34
C LYS A 3 3.23 -21.64 -1.05
N ARG A 4 3.07 -21.74 -2.37
CA ARG A 4 2.17 -20.86 -3.14
C ARG A 4 0.78 -21.00 -2.51
N LYS A 5 0.33 -19.96 -1.80
CA LYS A 5 -1.08 -19.87 -1.43
C LYS A 5 -1.82 -19.43 -2.69
N ASN A 6 -2.73 -20.29 -3.13
CA ASN A 6 -3.72 -19.94 -4.14
C ASN A 6 -4.36 -18.62 -3.74
N THR A 7 -4.41 -17.67 -4.67
CA THR A 7 -5.26 -16.49 -4.56
C THR A 7 -6.64 -16.98 -4.13
N SER A 8 -7.16 -16.47 -3.02
CA SER A 8 -8.46 -16.92 -2.51
C SER A 8 -9.50 -16.56 -3.57
N PRO A 9 -10.17 -17.52 -4.24
CA PRO A 9 -10.98 -17.29 -5.44
C PRO A 9 -12.21 -16.39 -5.22
N GLY A 10 -12.44 -15.94 -3.98
CA GLY A 10 -13.48 -14.97 -3.64
C GLY A 10 -13.13 -13.53 -4.00
N PHE A 11 -11.88 -13.08 -3.86
CA PHE A 11 -11.52 -11.67 -4.05
C PHE A 11 -11.57 -11.25 -5.52
N GLU A 12 -11.11 -12.11 -6.43
CA GLU A 12 -11.17 -11.89 -7.88
C GLU A 12 -12.62 -11.71 -8.35
N LYS A 13 -13.55 -12.54 -7.84
CA LYS A 13 -14.99 -12.42 -8.17
C LYS A 13 -15.63 -11.13 -7.63
N ILE A 14 -15.23 -10.70 -6.43
CA ILE A 14 -15.75 -9.47 -5.82
C ILE A 14 -15.23 -8.24 -6.58
N ALA A 15 -13.95 -8.24 -6.97
CA ALA A 15 -13.35 -7.16 -7.74
C ALA A 15 -14.04 -6.96 -9.10
N GLN A 16 -14.39 -8.05 -9.80
CA GLN A 16 -15.12 -8.03 -11.08
C GLN A 16 -16.53 -7.45 -10.98
N THR A 17 -17.13 -7.42 -9.78
CA THR A 17 -18.54 -6.99 -9.60
C THR A 17 -18.66 -5.47 -9.41
N ARG A 18 -17.57 -4.75 -9.17
CA ARG A 18 -17.57 -3.29 -8.98
C ARG A 18 -16.66 -2.61 -9.98
N GLU A 19 -17.24 -1.81 -10.87
CA GLU A 19 -16.47 -0.86 -11.70
C GLU A 19 -15.91 0.25 -10.81
N LEU A 20 -14.79 -0.03 -10.15
CA LEU A 20 -14.05 0.96 -9.39
C LEU A 20 -13.13 1.77 -10.31
N PRO A 21 -12.94 3.08 -10.03
CA PRO A 21 -11.90 3.86 -10.70
C PRO A 21 -10.51 3.21 -10.56
N PRO A 22 -9.56 3.59 -11.42
CA PRO A 22 -8.19 3.09 -11.35
C PRO A 22 -7.56 3.37 -9.99
N LEU A 23 -7.14 2.34 -9.27
CA LEU A 23 -6.65 2.44 -7.88
C LEU A 23 -5.41 3.33 -7.77
N VAL A 24 -4.59 3.36 -8.82
CA VAL A 24 -3.37 4.17 -8.89
C VAL A 24 -3.63 5.69 -8.80
N LEU A 25 -4.87 6.13 -9.02
CA LEU A 25 -5.29 7.52 -8.86
C LEU A 25 -5.72 7.88 -7.44
N ASP A 26 -5.95 6.88 -6.57
CA ASP A 26 -6.42 7.10 -5.20
C ASP A 26 -5.23 7.28 -4.25
N GLN A 27 -5.13 8.46 -3.62
CA GLN A 27 -4.08 8.76 -2.66
C GLN A 27 -4.10 7.84 -1.42
N LYS A 28 -5.29 7.42 -0.97
CA LYS A 28 -5.42 6.50 0.17
C LYS A 28 -4.92 5.11 -0.17
N TRP A 29 -5.06 4.67 -1.42
CA TRP A 29 -4.49 3.40 -1.87
C TRP A 29 -2.96 3.42 -1.75
N HIS A 30 -2.30 4.51 -2.13
CA HIS A 30 -0.84 4.66 -1.95
C HIS A 30 -0.40 4.63 -0.49
N GLN A 31 -1.23 5.14 0.42
CA GLN A 31 -0.94 5.15 1.86
C GLN A 31 -0.88 3.76 2.49
N LEU A 32 -1.49 2.74 1.86
CA LEU A 32 -1.48 1.36 2.34
C LEU A 32 -0.08 0.73 2.38
N PHE A 33 0.92 1.36 1.76
CA PHE A 33 2.28 0.83 1.62
C PHE A 33 3.36 1.72 2.27
N LEU A 34 3.00 2.72 3.08
CA LEU A 34 3.99 3.67 3.63
C LEU A 34 4.91 3.06 4.70
N ASP A 35 4.40 2.09 5.46
CA ASP A 35 5.13 1.50 6.60
C ASP A 35 5.89 0.20 6.22
N GLY A 36 5.92 -0.18 4.94
CA GLY A 36 6.56 -1.41 4.48
C GLY A 36 6.88 -1.40 2.99
N SER A 37 7.63 -2.40 2.51
CA SER A 37 7.89 -2.50 1.06
C SER A 37 6.63 -2.94 0.32
N LYS A 38 6.18 -2.14 -0.65
CA LYS A 38 5.12 -2.51 -1.59
C LYS A 38 5.42 -3.89 -2.22
N PRO A 39 4.49 -4.86 -2.19
CA PRO A 39 4.73 -6.17 -2.78
C PRO A 39 5.12 -6.06 -4.26
N ALA A 40 6.09 -6.86 -4.71
CA ALA A 40 6.60 -6.79 -6.07
C ALA A 40 5.51 -6.99 -7.14
N LYS A 41 4.49 -7.81 -6.86
CA LYS A 41 3.34 -7.99 -7.74
C LYS A 41 2.48 -6.74 -7.84
N VAL A 42 2.17 -6.12 -6.70
CA VAL A 42 1.40 -4.87 -6.61
C VAL A 42 2.13 -3.76 -7.36
N ALA A 43 3.45 -3.60 -7.17
CA ALA A 43 4.25 -2.60 -7.88
C ALA A 43 4.26 -2.81 -9.41
N LYS A 44 4.33 -4.07 -9.88
CA LYS A 44 4.23 -4.38 -11.31
C LYS A 44 2.85 -4.03 -11.88
N LEU A 45 1.79 -4.37 -11.16
CA LEU A 45 0.41 -4.07 -11.59
C LEU A 45 0.12 -2.57 -11.56
N GLU A 46 0.61 -1.85 -10.56
CA GLU A 46 0.60 -0.38 -10.51
C GLU A 46 1.24 0.23 -11.74
N GLN A 47 2.45 -0.23 -12.11
CA GLN A 47 3.15 0.28 -13.28
C GLN A 47 2.36 0.02 -14.57
N LYS A 48 1.74 -1.17 -14.71
CA LYS A 48 0.87 -1.48 -15.86
C LYS A 48 -0.34 -0.55 -15.92
N VAL A 49 -1.10 -0.41 -14.85
CA VAL A 49 -2.31 0.43 -14.80
C VAL A 49 -1.96 1.91 -15.04
N SER A 50 -0.84 2.39 -14.49
CA SER A 50 -0.31 3.74 -14.77
C SER A 50 0.10 3.91 -16.23
N GLY A 51 0.75 2.90 -16.82
CA GLY A 51 1.08 2.87 -18.24
C GLY A 51 -0.16 2.94 -19.14
N HIS A 52 -1.22 2.20 -18.78
CA HIS A 52 -2.50 2.24 -19.49
C HIS A 52 -3.14 3.62 -19.43
N LEU A 53 -3.16 4.27 -18.27
CA LEU A 53 -3.65 5.65 -18.12
C LEU A 53 -2.89 6.64 -19.00
N SER A 54 -1.56 6.54 -19.01
CA SER A 54 -0.71 7.38 -19.85
C SER A 54 -1.04 7.19 -21.33
N ARG A 55 -1.14 5.93 -21.79
CA ARG A 55 -1.48 5.60 -23.18
C ARG A 55 -2.89 6.09 -23.55
N GLN A 56 -3.87 5.93 -22.65
CA GLN A 56 -5.23 6.43 -22.83
C GLN A 56 -5.23 7.96 -23.00
N GLY A 57 -4.44 8.67 -22.19
CA GLY A 57 -4.26 10.12 -22.30
C GLY A 57 -3.69 10.53 -23.65
N HIS A 58 -2.64 9.84 -24.12
CA HIS A 58 -2.03 10.09 -25.42
C HIS A 58 -3.01 9.85 -26.58
N LEU A 59 -3.72 8.73 -26.60
CA LEU A 59 -4.71 8.40 -27.65
C LEU A 59 -5.86 9.41 -27.67
N THR A 60 -6.31 9.86 -26.50
CA THR A 60 -7.38 10.88 -26.39
C THR A 60 -6.93 12.22 -26.96
N GLN A 61 -5.69 12.62 -26.67
CA GLN A 61 -5.11 13.85 -27.21
C GLN A 61 -4.91 13.75 -28.73
N GLU A 62 -4.40 12.62 -29.23
CA GLU A 62 -4.23 12.36 -30.67
C GLU A 62 -5.58 12.43 -31.40
N LEU A 63 -6.64 11.82 -30.86
CA LEU A 63 -7.99 11.92 -31.43
C LEU A 63 -8.50 13.37 -31.49
N LYS A 64 -8.21 14.18 -30.47
CA LYS A 64 -8.58 15.59 -30.43
C LYS A 64 -7.86 16.38 -31.53
N GLU A 65 -6.57 16.13 -31.72
CA GLU A 65 -5.75 16.77 -32.76
C GLU A 65 -6.18 16.36 -34.17
N LEU A 66 -6.39 15.06 -34.41
CA LEU A 66 -6.88 14.51 -35.67
C LEU A 66 -8.26 15.09 -36.03
N LYS A 67 -9.17 15.19 -35.05
CA LYS A 67 -10.48 15.83 -35.25
C LYS A 67 -10.34 17.30 -35.64
N SER A 68 -9.43 18.04 -35.02
CA SER A 68 -9.15 19.44 -35.35
C SER A 68 -8.59 19.56 -36.78
N LEU A 69 -7.64 18.71 -37.16
CA LEU A 69 -7.03 18.69 -38.49
C LEU A 69 -8.06 18.35 -39.57
N LYS A 70 -8.88 17.31 -39.36
CA LYS A 70 -9.99 16.94 -40.26
C LYS A 70 -10.93 18.11 -40.49
N ASN A 71 -11.30 18.83 -39.44
CA ASN A 71 -12.19 19.99 -39.54
C ASN A 71 -11.55 21.13 -40.37
N LYS A 72 -10.24 21.36 -40.24
CA LYS A 72 -9.52 22.36 -41.06
C LYS A 72 -9.51 21.97 -42.54
N LEU A 73 -9.23 20.70 -42.84
CA LEU A 73 -9.26 20.18 -44.22
C LEU A 73 -10.67 20.26 -44.82
N MET A 74 -11.70 19.93 -44.03
CA MET A 74 -13.09 20.02 -44.48
C MET A 74 -13.48 21.48 -44.82
N LYS A 75 -13.09 22.44 -43.97
CA LYS A 75 -13.31 23.87 -44.25
C LYS A 75 -12.58 24.33 -45.51
N ASN A 76 -11.34 23.85 -45.74
CA ASN A 76 -10.61 24.16 -46.96
C ASN A 76 -11.30 23.58 -48.20
N ILE A 77 -11.87 22.38 -48.13
CA ILE A 77 -12.64 21.82 -49.26
C ILE A 77 -13.85 22.69 -49.56
N VAL A 78 -14.63 23.05 -48.54
CA VAL A 78 -15.82 23.90 -48.72
C VAL A 78 -15.45 25.29 -49.27
N ALA A 79 -14.38 25.90 -48.78
CA ALA A 79 -13.95 27.24 -49.20
C ALA A 79 -13.36 27.30 -50.61
N ASN A 80 -12.88 26.17 -51.17
CA ASN A 80 -12.32 26.11 -52.52
C ASN A 80 -13.22 25.26 -53.44
N MET A 81 -14.49 25.02 -53.05
CA MET A 81 -15.43 24.20 -53.83
C MET A 81 -15.85 24.90 -55.13
N ASP A 82 -15.86 26.23 -55.14
CA ASP A 82 -16.15 27.06 -56.32
C ASP A 82 -14.98 27.07 -57.34
N GLU A 83 -13.80 26.56 -56.98
CA GLU A 83 -12.65 26.40 -57.89
C GLU A 83 -12.73 25.13 -58.76
N ILE A 84 -13.84 24.37 -58.67
CA ILE A 84 -14.11 23.24 -59.56
C ILE A 84 -14.48 23.82 -60.93
N GLY A 85 -13.57 23.68 -61.90
CA GLY A 85 -13.75 24.24 -63.25
C GLY A 85 -14.99 23.68 -63.97
N GLU A 86 -15.43 24.35 -65.04
CA GLU A 86 -16.66 24.02 -65.82
C GLU A 86 -16.74 22.56 -66.33
N GLN A 87 -15.62 21.83 -66.38
CA GLN A 87 -15.55 20.40 -66.73
C GLN A 87 -15.68 19.44 -65.53
N GLY A 88 -15.89 19.94 -64.32
CA GLY A 88 -16.04 19.14 -63.09
C GLY A 88 -14.73 18.56 -62.53
N GLN A 89 -13.57 19.01 -63.02
CA GLN A 89 -12.28 18.54 -62.51
C GLN A 89 -11.89 19.27 -61.21
N GLU A 90 -11.82 18.52 -60.11
CA GLU A 90 -11.25 19.02 -58.85
C GLU A 90 -9.79 19.40 -59.02
N THR A 91 -9.37 20.49 -58.37
CA THR A 91 -7.96 20.86 -58.25
C THR A 91 -7.19 19.78 -57.48
N GLY A 92 -5.90 19.58 -57.79
CA GLY A 92 -5.06 18.60 -57.07
C GLY A 92 -5.01 18.84 -55.55
N ARG A 93 -5.24 20.10 -55.12
CA ARG A 93 -5.38 20.48 -53.71
C ARG A 93 -6.63 19.90 -53.05
N LEU A 94 -7.77 19.89 -53.75
CA LEU A 94 -9.02 19.28 -53.25
C LEU A 94 -8.90 17.76 -53.18
N GLN A 95 -8.30 17.14 -54.19
CA GLN A 95 -8.04 15.70 -54.21
C GLN A 95 -7.14 15.27 -53.04
N GLU A 96 -6.05 16.01 -52.79
CA GLU A 96 -5.15 15.74 -51.67
C GLU A 96 -5.83 15.95 -50.32
N ASN A 97 -6.65 17.02 -50.16
CA ASN A 97 -7.42 17.22 -48.94
C ASN A 97 -8.39 16.04 -48.66
N ARG A 98 -9.07 15.51 -49.68
CA ARG A 98 -9.94 14.33 -49.55
C ARG A 98 -9.16 13.08 -49.16
N ARG A 99 -7.99 12.87 -49.77
CA ARG A 99 -7.07 11.77 -49.43
C ARG A 99 -6.64 11.85 -47.97
N LEU A 100 -6.18 13.01 -47.52
CA LEU A 100 -5.77 13.26 -46.13
C LEU A 100 -6.92 13.06 -45.13
N ILE A 101 -8.15 13.49 -45.47
CA ILE A 101 -9.32 13.22 -44.62
C ILE A 101 -9.58 11.71 -44.47
N THR A 102 -9.40 10.94 -45.55
CA THR A 102 -9.57 9.49 -45.53
C THR A 102 -8.53 8.82 -44.62
N GLU A 103 -7.27 9.23 -44.73
CA GLU A 103 -6.18 8.76 -43.86
C GLU A 103 -6.42 9.14 -42.39
N ILE A 104 -6.86 10.37 -42.13
CA ILE A 104 -7.22 10.81 -40.77
C ILE A 104 -8.37 9.96 -40.20
N ASN A 105 -9.39 9.66 -41.00
CA ASN A 105 -10.49 8.78 -40.53
C ASN A 105 -9.98 7.40 -40.15
N GLN A 106 -9.16 6.78 -41.01
CA GLN A 106 -8.56 5.47 -40.71
C GLN A 106 -7.72 5.50 -39.43
N ARG A 107 -6.92 6.56 -39.24
CA ARG A 107 -6.12 6.73 -38.02
C ARG A 107 -6.99 6.95 -36.78
N MET A 108 -8.04 7.75 -36.89
CA MET A 108 -9.01 7.95 -35.81
C MET A 108 -9.71 6.64 -35.42
N ASP A 109 -10.08 5.80 -36.39
CA ASP A 109 -10.72 4.51 -36.11
C ASP A 109 -9.74 3.52 -35.48
N SER A 110 -8.45 3.54 -35.89
CA SER A 110 -7.39 2.80 -35.22
C SER A 110 -7.22 3.22 -33.76
N CYS A 111 -7.14 4.53 -33.48
CA CYS A 111 -7.04 5.05 -32.12
C CYS A 111 -8.23 4.66 -31.24
N ARG A 112 -9.45 4.67 -31.80
CA ARG A 112 -10.67 4.22 -31.08
C ARG A 112 -10.61 2.73 -30.76
N GLY A 113 -10.26 1.90 -31.74
CA GLY A 113 -10.12 0.46 -31.51
C GLY A 113 -9.01 0.11 -30.51
N GLU A 114 -7.94 0.91 -30.46
CA GLU A 114 -6.92 0.78 -29.42
C GLU A 114 -7.44 1.20 -28.03
N LEU A 115 -8.18 2.30 -27.94
CA LEU A 115 -8.80 2.75 -26.69
C LEU A 115 -9.74 1.70 -26.10
N ASP A 116 -10.59 1.08 -26.92
CA ASP A 116 -11.52 0.04 -26.46
C ASP A 116 -10.77 -1.15 -25.85
N LYS A 117 -9.75 -1.66 -26.56
CA LYS A 117 -8.91 -2.77 -26.07
C LYS A 117 -8.13 -2.39 -24.81
N LEU A 118 -7.63 -1.16 -24.76
CA LEU A 118 -6.89 -0.63 -23.63
C LEU A 118 -7.79 -0.54 -22.39
N GLN A 119 -9.04 -0.11 -22.56
CA GLN A 119 -10.03 -0.03 -21.48
C GLN A 119 -10.31 -1.39 -20.86
N ASP A 120 -10.51 -2.43 -21.68
CA ASP A 120 -10.73 -3.80 -21.19
C ASP A 120 -9.50 -4.35 -20.45
N THR A 121 -8.32 -4.18 -21.04
CA THR A 121 -7.05 -4.64 -20.44
C THR A 121 -6.77 -3.91 -19.12
N MET A 122 -7.00 -2.60 -19.10
CA MET A 122 -6.81 -1.76 -17.92
C MET A 122 -7.78 -2.14 -16.79
N ARG A 123 -9.03 -2.46 -17.13
CA ARG A 123 -10.01 -2.96 -16.16
C ARG A 123 -9.51 -4.25 -15.50
N GLN A 124 -9.07 -5.22 -16.29
CA GLN A 124 -8.55 -6.49 -15.79
C GLN A 124 -7.30 -6.32 -14.91
N ASP A 125 -6.33 -5.52 -15.35
CA ASP A 125 -5.12 -5.25 -14.57
C ASP A 125 -5.47 -4.49 -13.26
N ASN A 126 -6.47 -3.60 -13.27
CA ASN A 126 -6.92 -2.87 -12.07
C ASN A 126 -7.68 -3.78 -11.08
N GLU A 127 -8.51 -4.70 -11.57
CA GLU A 127 -9.15 -5.73 -10.74
C GLU A 127 -8.12 -6.65 -10.08
N GLN A 128 -7.09 -7.05 -10.85
CA GLN A 128 -6.01 -7.85 -10.31
C GLN A 128 -5.19 -7.07 -9.27
N LEU A 129 -4.92 -5.79 -9.53
CA LEU A 129 -4.27 -4.89 -8.57
C LEU A 129 -5.06 -4.79 -7.26
N MET A 130 -6.40 -4.73 -7.35
CA MET A 130 -7.29 -4.70 -6.21
C MET A 130 -7.21 -5.99 -5.38
N ALA A 131 -7.30 -7.15 -6.05
CA ALA A 131 -7.23 -8.45 -5.38
C ALA A 131 -5.90 -8.64 -4.63
N GLU A 132 -4.77 -8.35 -5.28
CA GLU A 132 -3.44 -8.47 -4.67
C GLU A 132 -3.24 -7.44 -3.53
N THR A 133 -3.81 -6.23 -3.66
CA THR A 133 -3.79 -5.23 -2.58
C THR A 133 -4.58 -5.72 -1.36
N LEU A 134 -5.79 -6.25 -1.57
CA LEU A 134 -6.63 -6.76 -0.49
C LEU A 134 -5.98 -7.95 0.22
N GLU A 135 -5.44 -8.91 -0.54
CA GLU A 135 -4.75 -10.07 0.03
C GLU A 135 -3.57 -9.64 0.91
N TYR A 136 -2.79 -8.65 0.46
CA TYR A 136 -1.70 -8.07 1.23
C TYR A 136 -2.20 -7.40 2.53
N CYS A 137 -3.19 -6.51 2.45
CA CYS A 137 -3.69 -5.78 3.61
C CYS A 137 -4.33 -6.71 4.66
N TYR A 138 -5.13 -7.69 4.24
CA TYR A 138 -5.70 -8.69 5.15
C TYR A 138 -4.62 -9.58 5.76
N GLY A 139 -3.55 -9.88 5.01
CA GLY A 139 -2.38 -10.59 5.54
C GLY A 139 -1.73 -9.85 6.71
N ILE A 140 -1.55 -8.53 6.59
CA ILE A 140 -1.02 -7.68 7.66
C ILE A 140 -1.98 -7.63 8.85
N MET A 141 -3.26 -7.34 8.61
CA MET A 141 -4.25 -7.23 9.70
C MET A 141 -4.30 -8.50 10.55
N ASN A 142 -4.32 -9.67 9.89
CA ASN A 142 -4.33 -10.96 10.57
C ASN A 142 -2.99 -11.27 11.28
N SER A 143 -1.86 -10.76 10.79
CA SER A 143 -0.58 -10.87 11.50
C SER A 143 -0.57 -10.00 12.76
N ASN A 144 -1.04 -8.76 12.64
CA ASN A 144 -1.12 -7.81 13.74
C ASN A 144 -2.05 -8.31 14.85
N GLU A 145 -3.19 -8.89 14.50
CA GLU A 145 -4.14 -9.46 15.46
C GLU A 145 -3.49 -10.60 16.29
N LYS A 146 -2.73 -11.48 15.63
CA LYS A 146 -2.00 -12.56 16.31
C LYS A 146 -0.91 -12.03 17.23
N GLU A 147 -0.10 -11.10 16.73
CA GLU A 147 0.97 -10.49 17.53
C GLU A 147 0.38 -9.74 18.73
N GLN A 148 -0.74 -9.02 18.54
CA GLN A 148 -1.45 -8.35 19.62
C GLN A 148 -1.93 -9.35 20.68
N GLU A 149 -2.46 -10.51 20.29
CA GLU A 149 -2.89 -11.55 21.23
C GLU A 149 -1.70 -12.15 21.99
N GLU A 150 -0.62 -12.49 21.28
CA GLU A 150 0.62 -13.01 21.89
C GLU A 150 1.22 -12.02 22.90
N LEU A 151 1.28 -10.74 22.54
CA LEU A 151 1.73 -9.67 23.43
C LEU A 151 0.81 -9.53 24.65
N ALA A 152 -0.51 -9.60 24.47
CA ALA A 152 -1.46 -9.53 25.58
C ALA A 152 -1.26 -10.68 26.58
N GLN A 153 -1.09 -11.91 26.07
CA GLN A 153 -0.82 -13.10 26.90
C GLN A 153 0.51 -12.97 27.63
N TRP A 154 1.57 -12.53 26.94
CA TRP A 154 2.88 -12.31 27.52
C TRP A 154 2.83 -11.25 28.64
N ILE A 155 2.19 -10.10 28.39
CA ILE A 155 2.01 -9.04 29.38
C ILE A 155 1.29 -9.56 30.63
N ALA A 156 0.22 -10.33 30.46
CA ALA A 156 -0.55 -10.89 31.58
C ALA A 156 0.29 -11.85 32.43
N LYS A 157 1.05 -12.73 31.78
CA LYS A 157 1.98 -13.66 32.44
C LYS A 157 3.06 -12.91 33.21
N THR A 158 3.75 -11.98 32.56
CA THR A 158 4.83 -11.19 33.18
C THR A 158 4.33 -10.35 34.34
N ARG A 159 3.12 -9.77 34.27
CA ARG A 159 2.51 -9.05 35.40
C ARG A 159 2.30 -9.97 36.61
N THR A 160 1.89 -11.21 36.39
CA THR A 160 1.68 -12.18 37.47
C THR A 160 3.01 -12.58 38.10
N GLU A 161 4.01 -12.89 37.28
CA GLU A 161 5.36 -13.21 37.75
C GLU A 161 5.98 -12.04 38.53
N LEU A 162 5.80 -10.81 38.04
CA LEU A 162 6.27 -9.61 38.71
C LEU A 162 5.64 -9.45 40.09
N LYS A 163 4.32 -9.64 40.22
CA LYS A 163 3.62 -9.59 41.51
C LYS A 163 4.18 -10.62 42.49
N VAL A 164 4.40 -11.85 42.04
CA VAL A 164 4.98 -12.92 42.89
C VAL A 164 6.39 -12.55 43.36
N LYS A 165 7.22 -12.01 42.45
CA LYS A 165 8.59 -11.59 42.79
C LYS A 165 8.61 -10.41 43.76
N ILE A 166 7.70 -9.45 43.62
CA ILE A 166 7.55 -8.33 44.57
C ILE A 166 7.22 -8.86 45.96
N ILE A 167 6.20 -9.71 46.09
CA ILE A 167 5.82 -10.31 47.39
C ILE A 167 7.01 -11.07 48.01
N ARG A 168 7.74 -11.84 47.21
CA ARG A 168 8.92 -12.58 47.71
C ARG A 168 10.04 -11.65 48.16
N LYS A 169 10.30 -10.56 47.42
CA LYS A 169 11.27 -9.54 47.79
C LYS A 169 10.92 -8.93 49.14
N ASP A 170 9.67 -8.52 49.32
CA ASP A 170 9.19 -7.88 50.55
C ASP A 170 9.27 -8.85 51.74
N ALA A 171 8.89 -10.12 51.54
CA ALA A 171 9.03 -11.14 52.59
C ALA A 171 10.50 -11.39 53.02
N ILE A 172 11.45 -11.34 52.08
CA ILE A 172 12.88 -11.45 52.40
C ILE A 172 13.37 -10.22 53.18
N GLU A 173 12.89 -9.02 52.81
CA GLU A 173 13.20 -7.79 53.53
C GLU A 173 12.64 -7.79 54.95
N ASP A 174 11.40 -8.26 55.14
CA ASP A 174 10.77 -8.45 56.45
C ASP A 174 11.53 -9.46 57.31
N GLN A 175 11.86 -10.62 56.74
CA GLN A 175 12.66 -11.64 57.43
C GLN A 175 14.02 -11.08 57.85
N SER A 176 14.68 -10.32 56.97
CA SER A 176 15.98 -9.71 57.27
C SER A 176 15.88 -8.69 58.40
N ARG A 177 14.83 -7.86 58.42
CA ARG A 177 14.55 -6.90 59.50
C ARG A 177 14.28 -7.63 60.83
N ALA A 178 13.48 -8.69 60.80
CA ALA A 178 13.18 -9.49 61.99
C ALA A 178 14.44 -10.15 62.57
N ILE A 179 15.29 -10.74 61.72
CA ILE A 179 16.56 -11.33 62.15
C ILE A 179 17.43 -10.26 62.85
N TYR A 180 17.55 -9.07 62.26
CA TYR A 180 18.35 -8.00 62.86
C TYR A 180 17.79 -7.53 64.21
N ALA A 181 16.46 -7.39 64.32
CA ALA A 181 15.81 -7.07 65.58
C ALA A 181 16.10 -8.15 66.65
N TYR A 182 15.94 -9.43 66.32
CA TYR A 182 16.23 -10.53 67.24
C TYR A 182 17.70 -10.59 67.66
N LEU A 183 18.63 -10.33 66.74
CA LEU A 183 20.06 -10.24 67.07
C LEU A 183 20.31 -9.13 68.09
N HIS A 184 19.68 -7.98 67.91
CA HIS A 184 19.81 -6.84 68.80
C HIS A 184 19.19 -7.11 70.18
N ASP A 185 18.04 -7.79 70.23
CA ASP A 185 17.35 -8.17 71.47
C ASP A 185 18.14 -9.23 72.27
N ILE A 186 18.76 -10.20 71.61
CA ILE A 186 19.49 -11.30 72.26
C ILE A 186 20.89 -10.86 72.72
N PHE A 187 21.65 -10.18 71.87
CA PHE A 187 23.08 -9.89 72.11
C PHE A 187 23.35 -8.44 72.54
N GLY A 188 22.37 -7.55 72.44
CA GLY A 188 22.49 -6.14 72.82
C GLY A 188 23.23 -5.28 71.79
N ALA A 189 22.99 -3.97 71.89
CA ALA A 189 23.44 -2.99 70.89
C ALA A 189 24.97 -2.93 70.69
N GLN A 190 25.76 -3.12 71.76
CA GLN A 190 27.21 -3.01 71.69
C GLN A 190 27.85 -4.14 70.89
N VAL A 191 27.36 -5.38 71.05
CA VAL A 191 27.90 -6.54 70.35
C VAL A 191 27.53 -6.49 68.88
N ILE A 192 26.26 -6.19 68.55
CA ILE A 192 25.82 -6.05 67.16
C ILE A 192 26.50 -4.87 66.46
N GLY A 193 26.65 -3.73 67.14
CA GLY A 193 27.37 -2.57 66.59
C GLY A 193 28.81 -2.88 66.20
N ALA A 194 29.52 -3.74 66.95
CA ALA A 194 30.87 -4.17 66.59
C ALA A 194 30.89 -5.05 65.32
N PHE A 195 29.87 -5.89 65.12
CA PHE A 195 29.72 -6.69 63.89
C PHE A 195 29.28 -5.83 62.70
N ASP A 196 28.41 -4.85 62.90
CA ASP A 196 27.99 -3.90 61.86
C ASP A 196 29.16 -3.07 61.33
N LEU A 197 30.13 -2.70 62.18
CA LEU A 197 31.37 -2.04 61.74
C LEU A 197 32.22 -2.93 60.82
N LYS A 198 32.14 -4.25 60.98
CA LYS A 198 32.91 -5.21 60.19
C LYS A 198 32.21 -5.67 58.91
N TYR A 199 30.88 -5.80 58.94
CA TYR A 199 30.08 -6.40 57.85
C TYR A 199 29.01 -5.47 57.25
N GLY A 200 28.80 -4.28 57.81
CA GLY A 200 27.74 -3.35 57.39
C GLY A 200 27.91 -2.78 55.98
N GLU A 201 29.14 -2.67 55.48
CA GLU A 201 29.43 -2.26 54.09
C GLU A 201 28.97 -3.31 53.06
N GLU A 202 29.10 -4.60 53.38
CA GLU A 202 28.64 -5.71 52.53
C GLU A 202 27.11 -5.80 52.50
N TYR A 203 26.46 -5.54 53.64
CA TYR A 203 25.00 -5.50 53.76
C TYR A 203 24.36 -4.26 53.10
N LYS A 204 25.06 -3.11 53.06
CA LYS A 204 24.60 -1.89 52.38
C LYS A 204 24.80 -1.92 50.86
N ARG A 205 25.86 -2.57 50.36
CA ARG A 205 26.12 -2.71 48.91
C ARG A 205 25.08 -3.55 48.17
N THR A 206 24.37 -4.45 48.86
CA THR A 206 23.33 -5.31 48.28
C THR A 206 21.95 -4.65 48.18
N LYS A 207 21.77 -3.42 48.70
CA LYS A 207 20.52 -2.65 48.66
C LYS A 207 20.51 -1.46 47.68
N LYS A 208 21.59 -1.21 46.93
CA LYS A 208 21.65 -0.23 45.83
C LYS A 208 21.41 -0.92 44.49
#